data_AF-F0GHE1-F1
#
_entry.id   AF-F0GHE1-F1
#
_cell.length_a   1.000
_cell.length_b   1.000
_cell.length_c   1.000
_cell.angle_alpha   90.00
_cell.angle_beta   90.00
_cell.angle_gamma   90.00
#
_symmetry.space_group_name_H-M   'P 1'
#
loop_
_entity.id
_entity.type
_entity.pdbx_description
1 polymer ?
#
loop_
_entity_poly.entity_id
_entity_poly.type
_entity_poly.pdbx_seq_one_letter_code
_entity_poly.pdbx_strand_id
1 'polypeptide(L)'
;TPVKLTASLTEVGTLEMHCIATDDAARRWRLEFQLRGDAPAQDDEAAPARNPRADQAIELIDRSFGSRAANVTPKETRRLRAQLEQVLGPRDEWDVALARELFDALLARARRRRRSADHERAWLNLAGYCMRPGFGHPLDAWRIEQLWPLFDDGIQYVNDGQVWSEWWTLWRRAAGGLDDDAQMQVRDAIAFLEPSPDDKRRKLPFDPDKVGPADMTRLSASLERLPVERKIELAERLIAQLQKPAERALCAWALGRIGARRPFYGSAHSVVPADVACGWLDALFALDWKQVEPAAFAAAQIARMTGDRSRDLPADTRDAVIRRLGAANASPAWIDMVREAIAFDEADTVRVFGETLPAGLKLLGD
;
A
#
# COMPACT_ATOMS: atom_id res chain seq x y z
N THR A 1 -30.27 11.45 -25.99
CA THR A 1 -30.45 12.71 -26.72
C THR A 1 -29.12 13.43 -26.81
N PRO A 2 -28.63 13.78 -28.01
CA PRO A 2 -27.43 14.60 -28.13
C PRO A 2 -27.68 15.99 -27.52
N VAL A 3 -26.69 16.52 -26.82
CA VAL A 3 -26.73 17.82 -26.14
C VAL A 3 -25.64 18.74 -26.69
N LYS A 4 -25.88 20.05 -26.66
CA LYS A 4 -24.87 21.09 -26.90
C LYS A 4 -24.41 21.66 -25.57
N LEU A 5 -23.11 21.88 -25.44
CA LEU A 5 -22.53 22.55 -24.28
C LEU A 5 -22.47 24.05 -24.53
N THR A 6 -22.97 24.84 -23.58
CA THR A 6 -22.86 26.30 -23.59
C THR A 6 -22.20 26.76 -22.31
N ALA A 7 -21.26 27.69 -22.42
CA ALA A 7 -20.60 28.31 -21.28
C ALA A 7 -20.84 29.82 -21.27
N SER A 8 -21.11 30.39 -20.11
CA SER A 8 -21.30 31.83 -19.89
C SER A 8 -20.54 32.27 -18.65
N LEU A 9 -20.00 33.49 -18.66
CA LEU A 9 -19.35 34.08 -17.50
C LEU A 9 -20.39 34.80 -16.63
N THR A 10 -20.42 34.51 -15.33
CA THR A 10 -21.31 35.18 -14.38
C THR A 10 -20.74 36.56 -14.00
N GLU A 11 -21.58 37.42 -13.41
CA GLU A 11 -21.19 38.76 -12.95
C GLU A 11 -20.08 38.75 -11.87
N VAL A 12 -19.94 37.63 -11.15
CA VAL A 12 -18.86 37.39 -10.17
C VAL A 12 -17.63 36.68 -10.79
N GLY A 13 -17.53 36.63 -12.12
CA GLY A 13 -16.36 36.10 -12.83
C GLY A 13 -16.22 34.58 -12.81
N THR A 14 -17.29 33.85 -12.54
CA THR A 14 -17.29 32.37 -12.54
C THR A 14 -17.81 31.84 -13.87
N LEU A 15 -17.20 30.78 -14.39
CA LEU A 15 -17.68 30.11 -15.60
C LEU A 15 -18.86 29.19 -15.25
N GLU A 16 -20.02 29.44 -15.84
CA GLU A 16 -21.21 28.59 -15.70
C GLU A 16 -21.41 27.78 -16.99
N MET A 17 -21.62 26.47 -16.88
CA MET A 17 -21.79 25.58 -18.02
C MET A 17 -23.17 24.91 -18.01
N HIS A 18 -23.75 24.70 -19.19
CA HIS A 18 -25.03 24.02 -19.36
C HIS A 18 -24.98 23.00 -20.50
N CYS A 19 -25.69 21.89 -20.30
CA CYS A 19 -26.13 21.00 -21.38
C CYS A 19 -27.51 21.46 -21.84
N ILE A 20 -27.67 21.68 -23.15
CA ILE A 20 -28.96 22.00 -23.76
C ILE A 20 -29.31 20.89 -24.75
N ALA A 21 -30.51 20.34 -24.64
CA ALA A 21 -30.96 19.31 -25.57
C ALA A 21 -31.04 19.87 -27.00
N THR A 22 -30.58 19.10 -27.98
CA THR A 22 -30.58 19.54 -29.39
C THR A 22 -31.97 19.57 -30.02
N ASP A 23 -32.92 18.84 -29.46
CA ASP A 23 -34.31 18.69 -29.88
C ASP A 23 -35.27 19.64 -29.15
N ASP A 24 -34.89 20.17 -27.97
CA ASP A 24 -35.70 21.09 -27.19
C ASP A 24 -34.82 22.02 -26.32
N ALA A 25 -34.77 23.31 -26.69
CA ALA A 25 -33.99 24.32 -25.99
C ALA A 25 -34.51 24.64 -24.58
N ALA A 26 -35.76 24.29 -24.24
CA ALA A 26 -36.29 24.43 -22.89
C ALA A 26 -35.71 23.38 -21.92
N ARG A 27 -35.20 22.27 -22.44
CA ARG A 27 -34.53 21.21 -21.68
C ARG A 27 -33.05 21.55 -21.49
N ARG A 28 -32.79 22.36 -20.46
CA ARG A 28 -31.45 22.77 -20.02
C ARG A 28 -31.10 22.14 -18.68
N TRP A 29 -29.87 21.66 -18.57
CA TRP A 29 -29.30 21.17 -17.31
C TRP A 29 -28.03 21.94 -17.01
N ARG A 30 -27.91 22.47 -15.80
CA ARG A 30 -26.69 23.13 -15.34
C ARG A 30 -25.65 22.07 -14.99
N LEU A 31 -24.43 22.25 -15.48
CA LEU A 31 -23.28 21.43 -15.14
C LEU A 31 -22.55 22.07 -13.98
N GLU A 32 -22.56 21.38 -12.84
CA GLU A 32 -21.77 21.75 -11.68
C GLU A 32 -20.64 20.74 -11.50
N PHE A 33 -19.42 21.27 -11.35
CA PHE A 33 -18.24 20.48 -11.05
C PHE A 33 -17.81 20.83 -9.63
N GLN A 34 -17.93 19.87 -8.70
CA GLN A 34 -17.28 19.98 -7.40
C GLN A 34 -15.79 19.68 -7.60
N LEU A 35 -15.01 20.75 -7.78
CA LEU A 35 -13.55 20.70 -7.97
C LEU A 35 -12.78 20.44 -6.65
N ARG A 36 -13.50 20.29 -5.54
CA ARG A 36 -12.96 19.75 -4.30
C ARG A 36 -13.46 18.32 -4.21
N GLY A 37 -12.53 17.37 -4.19
CA GLY A 37 -12.84 15.95 -4.16
C GLY A 37 -13.59 15.57 -2.89
N ASP A 38 -14.90 15.63 -2.96
CA ASP A 38 -15.78 14.75 -2.22
C ASP A 38 -16.41 13.80 -3.25
N ALA A 39 -16.36 12.51 -2.90
CA ALA A 39 -17.07 11.44 -3.58
C ALA A 39 -18.57 11.81 -3.74
N PRO A 40 -19.30 11.20 -4.69
CA PRO A 40 -20.75 11.38 -4.74
C PRO A 40 -21.34 11.17 -3.34
N ALA A 41 -22.16 12.11 -2.90
CA ALA A 41 -22.91 12.01 -1.66
C ALA A 41 -23.76 10.74 -1.70
N GLN A 42 -23.20 9.63 -1.21
CA GLN A 42 -23.98 8.62 -0.53
C GLN A 42 -24.59 9.31 0.70
N ASP A 43 -25.86 9.01 0.95
CA ASP A 43 -26.70 9.53 2.03
C ASP A 43 -25.93 9.96 3.29
N ASP A 44 -26.42 11.03 3.94
CA ASP A 44 -26.03 11.55 5.26
C ASP A 44 -25.92 10.46 6.36
N GLU A 45 -24.97 9.52 6.25
CA GLU A 45 -24.35 8.91 7.40
C GLU A 45 -23.43 9.99 7.96
N ALA A 46 -23.91 10.68 9.01
CA ALA A 46 -23.15 11.65 9.76
C ALA A 46 -21.70 11.16 9.92
N ALA A 47 -20.74 11.97 9.47
CA ALA A 47 -19.32 11.68 9.63
C ALA A 47 -19.08 11.16 11.05
N PRO A 48 -18.38 10.01 11.22
CA PRO A 48 -18.27 9.36 12.52
C PRO A 48 -17.77 10.36 13.55
N ALA A 49 -18.46 10.42 14.69
CA ALA A 49 -18.11 11.35 15.75
C ALA A 49 -16.64 11.12 16.16
N ARG A 50 -15.85 12.21 16.24
CA ARG A 50 -14.45 12.15 16.67
C ARG A 50 -14.33 11.33 17.95
N ASN A 51 -13.35 10.41 17.99
CA ASN A 51 -13.15 9.55 19.14
C ASN A 51 -12.99 10.40 20.43
N PRO A 52 -13.80 10.17 21.47
CA PRO A 52 -13.82 11.03 22.67
C PRO A 52 -12.51 10.98 23.48
N ARG A 53 -11.64 10.00 23.20
CA ARG A 53 -10.34 9.84 23.86
C ARG A 53 -9.16 10.23 22.96
N ALA A 54 -9.42 10.83 21.79
CA ALA A 54 -8.38 11.29 20.87
C ALA A 54 -7.39 12.25 21.55
N ASP A 55 -7.88 13.22 22.33
CA ASP A 55 -7.01 14.16 23.06
C ASP A 55 -6.06 13.46 24.04
N GLN A 56 -6.55 12.45 24.77
CA GLN A 56 -5.72 11.66 25.70
C GLN A 56 -4.64 10.86 24.96
N ALA A 57 -4.96 10.34 23.77
CA ALA A 57 -4.00 9.64 22.94
C ALA A 57 -2.94 10.59 22.36
N ILE A 58 -3.34 11.80 21.95
CA ILE A 58 -2.42 12.85 21.51
C ILE A 58 -1.50 13.28 22.65
N GLU A 59 -2.01 13.42 23.88
CA GLU A 59 -1.17 13.72 25.06
C GLU A 59 -0.10 12.64 25.31
N LEU A 60 -0.40 11.36 25.05
CA LEU A 60 0.60 10.29 25.14
C LEU A 60 1.69 10.43 24.07
N ILE A 61 1.30 10.74 22.82
CA ILE A 61 2.24 11.04 21.72
C ILE A 61 3.10 12.26 22.08
N ASP A 62 2.49 13.29 22.64
CA ASP A 62 3.14 14.53 23.08
C ASP A 62 4.11 14.29 24.22
N ARG A 63 3.78 13.39 25.15
CA ARG A 63 4.73 13.01 26.19
C ARG A 63 5.92 12.28 25.58
N SER A 64 5.70 11.27 24.74
CA SER A 64 6.76 10.46 24.16
C SER A 64 7.68 11.23 23.22
N PHE A 65 7.13 12.14 22.41
CA PHE A 65 7.89 12.87 21.40
C PHE A 65 8.04 14.37 21.70
N GLY A 66 7.42 14.92 22.75
CA GLY A 66 7.54 16.31 23.20
C GLY A 66 8.81 16.58 23.99
N SER A 67 8.99 17.74 24.63
CA SER A 67 10.32 18.26 25.04
C SER A 67 11.28 17.26 25.74
N ARG A 68 12.60 17.43 25.57
CA ARG A 68 13.61 16.60 26.26
C ARG A 68 13.51 16.68 27.79
N ALA A 69 12.93 17.77 28.33
CA ALA A 69 12.73 17.95 29.77
C ALA A 69 11.67 16.99 30.36
N ALA A 70 10.88 16.31 29.53
CA ALA A 70 9.92 15.30 29.97
C ALA A 70 10.60 14.01 30.49
N ASN A 71 11.92 13.86 30.35
CA ASN A 71 12.72 12.73 30.86
C ASN A 71 12.17 11.34 30.49
N VAL A 72 11.53 11.23 29.33
CA VAL A 72 10.94 9.97 28.88
C VAL A 72 12.04 8.95 28.58
N THR A 73 11.94 7.82 29.27
CA THR A 73 12.87 6.71 29.12
C THR A 73 12.58 5.90 27.85
N PRO A 74 13.58 5.20 27.30
CA PRO A 74 13.35 4.26 26.19
C PRO A 74 12.30 3.18 26.53
N LYS A 75 12.20 2.78 27.81
CA LYS A 75 11.19 1.83 28.30
C LYS A 75 9.77 2.38 28.19
N GLU A 76 9.56 3.65 28.52
CA GLU A 76 8.25 4.29 28.36
C GLU A 76 7.87 4.42 26.89
N THR A 77 8.83 4.75 26.02
CA THR A 77 8.58 4.85 24.57
C THR A 77 8.13 3.53 23.96
N ARG A 78 8.73 2.40 24.40
CA ARG A 78 8.28 1.05 23.98
C ARG A 78 6.86 0.70 24.44
N ARG A 79 6.35 1.35 25.49
CA ARG A 79 5.00 1.13 26.00
C ARG A 79 3.94 2.01 25.33
N LEU A 80 4.35 3.03 24.58
CA LEU A 80 3.42 3.99 23.95
C LEU A 80 2.31 3.28 23.18
N ARG A 81 2.65 2.30 22.34
CA ARG A 81 1.66 1.54 21.57
C ARG A 81 0.62 0.85 22.46
N ALA A 82 1.06 0.14 23.50
CA ALA A 82 0.15 -0.52 24.42
C ALA A 82 -0.72 0.47 25.21
N GLN A 83 -0.18 1.65 25.54
CA GLN A 83 -0.93 2.72 26.20
C GLN A 83 -1.99 3.32 25.27
N LEU A 84 -1.68 3.50 23.98
CA LEU A 84 -2.64 3.96 22.98
C LEU A 84 -3.78 2.94 22.83
N GLU A 85 -3.47 1.64 22.71
CA GLU A 85 -4.49 0.58 22.65
C GLU A 85 -5.35 0.52 23.93
N GLN A 86 -4.76 0.77 25.12
CA GLN A 86 -5.52 0.84 26.37
C GLN A 86 -6.49 2.03 26.41
N VAL A 87 -6.11 3.17 25.81
CA VAL A 87 -6.95 4.38 25.79
C VAL A 87 -8.02 4.28 24.71
N LEU A 88 -7.64 3.90 23.50
CA LEU A 88 -8.47 3.96 22.29
C LEU A 88 -9.22 2.66 21.98
N GLY A 89 -8.82 1.54 22.58
CA GLY A 89 -9.29 0.21 22.21
C GLY A 89 -8.37 -0.48 21.20
N PRO A 90 -8.76 -1.67 20.71
CA PRO A 90 -8.01 -2.45 19.74
C PRO A 90 -7.64 -1.62 18.49
N ARG A 91 -6.39 -1.73 18.05
CA ARG A 91 -5.84 -0.89 16.96
C ARG A 91 -6.51 -1.10 15.61
N ASP A 92 -7.06 -2.29 15.37
CA ASP A 92 -7.84 -2.67 14.20
C ASP A 92 -9.22 -1.99 14.17
N GLU A 93 -9.71 -1.53 15.32
CA GLU A 93 -10.93 -0.72 15.43
C GLU A 93 -10.66 0.79 15.30
N TRP A 94 -9.40 1.21 15.18
CA TRP A 94 -9.09 2.63 14.94
C TRP A 94 -9.56 3.01 13.54
N ASP A 95 -10.59 3.85 13.48
CA ASP A 95 -11.08 4.39 12.22
C ASP A 95 -10.05 5.30 11.54
N VAL A 96 -10.29 5.57 10.26
CA VAL A 96 -9.37 6.38 9.45
C VAL A 96 -9.22 7.81 9.97
N ALA A 97 -10.29 8.41 10.51
CA ALA A 97 -10.24 9.79 11.00
C ALA A 97 -9.33 9.89 12.23
N LEU A 98 -9.51 8.99 13.19
CA LEU A 98 -8.64 8.85 14.36
C LEU A 98 -7.21 8.54 13.93
N ALA A 99 -7.00 7.60 12.99
CA ALA A 99 -5.68 7.26 12.50
C ALA A 99 -4.98 8.49 11.90
N ARG A 100 -5.65 9.29 11.07
CA ARG A 100 -5.06 10.52 10.49
C ARG A 100 -4.81 11.60 11.53
N GLU A 101 -5.67 11.74 12.53
CA GLU A 101 -5.45 12.66 13.64
C GLU A 101 -4.20 12.30 14.47
N LEU A 102 -4.01 11.01 14.78
CA LEU A 102 -2.80 10.51 15.45
C LEU A 102 -1.56 10.69 14.57
N PHE A 103 -1.69 10.47 13.25
CA PHE A 103 -0.61 10.72 12.30
C PHE A 103 -0.19 12.20 12.30
N ASP A 104 -1.13 13.13 12.28
CA ASP A 104 -0.83 14.58 12.30
C ASP A 104 -0.07 14.96 13.57
N ALA A 105 -0.46 14.39 14.73
CA ALA A 105 0.28 14.54 15.96
C ALA A 105 1.73 14.00 15.85
N LEU A 106 1.91 12.80 15.28
CA LEU A 106 3.24 12.21 15.06
C LEU A 106 4.09 13.04 14.09
N LEU A 107 3.51 13.49 12.98
CA LEU A 107 4.17 14.26 11.93
C LEU A 107 4.72 15.58 12.47
N ALA A 108 3.93 16.33 13.25
CA ALA A 108 4.40 17.59 13.85
C ALA A 108 5.61 17.40 14.79
N ARG A 109 5.85 16.16 15.23
CA ARG A 109 6.93 15.78 16.15
C ARG A 109 7.97 14.87 15.48
N ALA A 110 7.96 14.74 14.16
CA ALA A 110 8.81 13.83 13.39
C ALA A 110 10.30 13.96 13.74
N ARG A 111 10.82 15.18 13.88
CA ARG A 111 12.23 15.44 14.26
C ARG A 111 12.64 14.80 15.59
N ARG A 112 11.69 14.50 16.47
CA ARG A 112 11.93 13.96 17.81
C ARG A 112 12.04 12.44 17.84
N ARG A 113 11.73 11.75 16.73
CA ARG A 113 11.99 10.31 16.55
C ARG A 113 13.47 9.96 16.72
N ARG A 114 14.35 10.88 16.35
CA ARG A 114 15.82 10.76 16.33
C ARG A 114 16.52 10.77 17.72
N ARG A 115 15.78 10.60 18.82
CA ARG A 115 16.32 10.69 20.20
C ARG A 115 17.02 9.43 20.68
N SER A 116 16.46 8.27 20.34
CA SER A 116 17.02 6.95 20.61
C SER A 116 16.48 5.97 19.57
N ALA A 117 17.13 4.82 19.40
CA ALA A 117 16.63 3.77 18.51
C ALA A 117 15.19 3.37 18.83
N ASP A 118 14.82 3.32 20.12
CA ASP A 118 13.45 3.01 20.55
C ASP A 118 12.45 4.10 20.15
N HIS A 119 12.83 5.39 20.17
CA HIS A 119 11.97 6.47 19.65
C HIS A 119 11.80 6.36 18.14
N GLU A 120 12.87 6.06 17.42
CA GLU A 120 12.82 5.96 15.96
C GLU A 120 11.94 4.78 15.54
N ARG A 121 12.13 3.59 16.13
CA ARG A 121 11.28 2.40 15.92
C ARG A 121 9.82 2.69 16.22
N ALA A 122 9.52 3.23 17.40
CA ALA A 122 8.14 3.48 17.82
C ALA A 122 7.44 4.50 16.91
N TRP A 123 8.15 5.58 16.53
CA TRP A 123 7.60 6.59 15.64
C TRP A 123 7.34 6.03 14.24
N LEU A 124 8.33 5.34 13.64
CA LEU A 124 8.19 4.75 12.30
C LEU A 124 7.03 3.75 12.26
N ASN A 125 6.92 2.89 13.27
CA ASN A 125 5.85 1.92 13.39
C ASN A 125 4.48 2.59 13.46
N LEU A 126 4.29 3.54 14.39
CA LEU A 126 3.01 4.20 14.61
C LEU A 126 2.63 5.11 13.45
N ALA A 127 3.56 5.89 12.91
CA ALA A 127 3.30 6.77 11.77
C ALA A 127 2.88 5.95 10.54
N GLY A 128 3.58 4.85 10.25
CA GLY A 128 3.21 3.97 9.15
C GLY A 128 1.86 3.30 9.37
N TYR A 129 1.59 2.84 10.59
CA TYR A 129 0.29 2.27 10.94
C TYR A 129 -0.83 3.29 10.71
N CYS A 130 -0.67 4.50 11.20
CA CYS A 130 -1.68 5.56 11.12
C CYS A 130 -1.86 6.13 9.70
N MET A 131 -0.85 6.03 8.83
CA MET A 131 -0.92 6.53 7.45
C MET A 131 -1.42 5.49 6.44
N ARG A 132 -1.51 4.21 6.79
CA ARG A 132 -1.88 3.15 5.84
C ARG A 132 -3.27 3.38 5.20
N PRO A 133 -3.47 3.05 3.91
CA PRO A 133 -2.50 2.60 2.91
C PRO A 133 -1.72 3.74 2.21
N GLY A 134 -1.79 4.97 2.74
CA GLY A 134 -1.22 6.19 2.17
C GLY A 134 -2.24 7.10 1.49
N PHE A 135 -3.50 6.68 1.40
CA PHE A 135 -4.59 7.41 0.75
C PHE A 135 -5.96 7.00 1.32
N GLY A 136 -7.02 7.66 0.83
CA GLY A 136 -8.41 7.31 1.13
C GLY A 136 -9.10 8.25 2.12
N HIS A 137 -8.39 9.22 2.69
CA HIS A 137 -8.95 10.24 3.56
C HIS A 137 -8.60 11.66 3.08
N PRO A 138 -9.45 12.68 3.34
CA PRO A 138 -9.12 14.07 3.04
C PRO A 138 -7.74 14.48 3.54
N LEU A 139 -7.00 15.20 2.69
CA LEU A 139 -5.62 15.69 2.89
C LEU A 139 -4.53 14.60 2.95
N ASP A 140 -4.82 13.35 2.59
CA ASP A 140 -3.78 12.31 2.55
C ASP A 140 -2.65 12.61 1.57
N ALA A 141 -2.95 13.17 0.40
CA ALA A 141 -1.91 13.59 -0.55
C ALA A 141 -0.95 14.61 0.08
N TRP A 142 -1.49 15.58 0.84
CA TRP A 142 -0.68 16.56 1.57
C TRP A 142 0.13 15.90 2.70
N ARG A 143 -0.46 14.97 3.46
CA ARG A 143 0.26 14.21 4.50
C ARG A 143 1.43 13.42 3.94
N ILE A 144 1.24 12.79 2.78
CA ILE A 144 2.31 12.08 2.08
C ILE A 144 3.39 13.05 1.60
N GLU A 145 3.01 14.20 1.05
CA GLU A 145 3.95 15.26 0.67
C GLU A 145 4.79 15.74 1.88
N GLN A 146 4.20 15.84 3.07
CA GLN A 146 4.95 16.19 4.30
C GLN A 146 5.80 15.02 4.84
N LEU A 147 5.38 13.78 4.62
CA LEU A 147 6.11 12.59 5.04
C LEU A 147 7.30 12.29 4.12
N TRP A 148 7.16 12.51 2.81
CA TRP A 148 8.12 12.12 1.79
C TRP A 148 9.55 12.66 2.01
N PRO A 149 9.77 13.92 2.45
CA PRO A 149 11.11 14.43 2.76
C PRO A 149 11.89 13.58 3.77
N LEU A 150 11.20 12.78 4.60
CA LEU A 150 11.89 11.87 5.52
C LEU A 150 12.68 10.80 4.78
N PHE A 151 12.27 10.40 3.56
CA PHE A 151 12.93 9.37 2.77
C PHE A 151 14.40 9.72 2.51
N ASP A 152 14.65 10.94 2.04
CA ASP A 152 15.99 11.50 1.83
C ASP A 152 16.76 11.65 3.14
N ASP A 153 16.06 12.06 4.19
CA ASP A 153 16.58 12.29 5.54
C ASP A 153 17.09 11.00 6.21
N GLY A 154 16.51 9.86 5.82
CA GLY A 154 16.81 8.53 6.31
C GLY A 154 16.57 8.29 7.80
N ILE A 155 17.08 7.14 8.26
CA ILE A 155 17.11 6.75 9.66
C ILE A 155 18.42 7.19 10.32
N GLN A 156 18.36 7.50 11.62
CA GLN A 156 19.55 7.88 12.38
C GLN A 156 20.29 6.65 12.92
N TYR A 157 19.57 5.63 13.37
CA TYR A 157 20.15 4.47 14.02
C TYR A 157 20.41 3.33 13.01
N VAL A 158 21.21 3.62 11.98
CA VAL A 158 21.50 2.70 10.84
C VAL A 158 22.15 1.36 11.22
N ASN A 159 22.74 1.26 12.41
CA ASN A 159 23.35 0.02 12.92
C ASN A 159 22.37 -0.88 13.68
N ASP A 160 21.10 -0.49 13.71
CA ASP A 160 20.02 -1.18 14.39
C ASP A 160 19.06 -1.81 13.37
N GLY A 161 19.06 -3.14 13.27
CA GLY A 161 18.26 -3.84 12.26
C GLY A 161 16.75 -3.68 12.44
N GLN A 162 16.27 -3.46 13.67
CA GLN A 162 14.84 -3.23 13.88
C GLN A 162 14.43 -1.84 13.37
N VAL A 163 15.31 -0.85 13.44
CA VAL A 163 15.04 0.48 12.86
C VAL A 163 14.88 0.37 11.34
N TRP A 164 15.72 -0.42 10.66
CA TRP A 164 15.55 -0.72 9.24
C TRP A 164 14.22 -1.42 8.95
N SER A 165 13.85 -2.43 9.75
CA SER A 165 12.57 -3.14 9.58
C SER A 165 11.36 -2.19 9.69
N GLU A 166 11.35 -1.29 10.68
CA GLU A 166 10.28 -0.30 10.83
C GLU A 166 10.31 0.77 9.74
N TRP A 167 11.49 1.13 9.22
CA TRP A 167 11.66 2.04 8.11
C TRP A 167 10.99 1.52 6.84
N TRP A 168 11.29 0.28 6.45
CA TRP A 168 10.64 -0.35 5.29
C TRP A 168 9.16 -0.59 5.52
N THR A 169 8.77 -0.91 6.75
CA THR A 169 7.36 -1.09 7.10
C THR A 169 6.56 0.21 6.96
N LEU A 170 7.11 1.36 7.37
CA LEU A 170 6.51 2.68 7.16
C LEU A 170 6.22 2.90 5.67
N TRP A 171 7.25 2.77 4.81
CA TRP A 171 7.11 3.03 3.39
C TRP A 171 6.21 2.02 2.69
N ARG A 172 6.20 0.76 3.14
CA ARG A 172 5.28 -0.25 2.63
C ARG A 172 3.83 0.14 2.92
N ARG A 173 3.56 0.62 4.14
CA ARG A 173 2.22 1.06 4.55
C ARG A 173 1.78 2.34 3.85
N ALA A 174 2.71 3.23 3.51
CA ALA A 174 2.43 4.50 2.83
C ALA A 174 2.50 4.42 1.30
N ALA A 175 2.92 3.27 0.72
CA ALA A 175 3.26 3.14 -0.69
C ALA A 175 2.14 3.58 -1.63
N GLY A 176 0.87 3.33 -1.29
CA GLY A 176 -0.26 3.72 -2.14
C GLY A 176 -0.45 5.23 -2.28
N GLY A 177 0.09 6.00 -1.34
CA GLY A 177 0.09 7.47 -1.41
C GLY A 177 1.24 8.04 -2.24
N LEU A 178 2.32 7.28 -2.45
CA LEU A 178 3.50 7.73 -3.21
C LEU A 178 3.17 7.80 -4.70
N ASP A 179 3.58 8.89 -5.35
CA ASP A 179 3.51 9.03 -6.81
C ASP A 179 4.54 8.14 -7.52
N ASP A 180 4.48 8.13 -8.85
CA ASP A 180 5.29 7.27 -9.72
C ASP A 180 6.80 7.51 -9.50
N ASP A 181 7.20 8.78 -9.41
CA ASP A 181 8.60 9.19 -9.20
C ASP A 181 9.11 8.76 -7.82
N ALA A 182 8.31 8.95 -6.76
CA ALA A 182 8.65 8.52 -5.42
C ALA A 182 8.79 6.98 -5.35
N GLN A 183 7.87 6.22 -5.96
CA GLN A 183 8.00 4.75 -5.98
C GLN A 183 9.24 4.28 -6.74
N MET A 184 9.59 4.96 -7.84
CA MET A 184 10.85 4.70 -8.56
C MET A 184 12.08 4.97 -7.66
N GLN A 185 12.11 6.09 -6.94
CA GLN A 185 13.19 6.40 -6.00
C GLN A 185 13.31 5.36 -4.88
N VAL A 186 12.18 4.87 -4.34
CA VAL A 186 12.18 3.77 -3.37
C VAL A 186 12.80 2.51 -3.98
N ARG A 187 12.42 2.14 -5.21
CA ARG A 187 12.97 0.95 -5.89
C ARG A 187 14.48 1.09 -6.11
N ASP A 188 14.95 2.25 -6.54
CA ASP A 188 16.37 2.50 -6.78
C ASP A 188 17.18 2.48 -5.47
N ALA A 189 16.64 3.04 -4.39
CA ALA A 189 17.26 2.95 -3.07
C ALA A 189 17.36 1.50 -2.56
N ILE A 190 16.33 0.69 -2.79
CA ILE A 190 16.38 -0.75 -2.50
C ILE A 190 17.44 -1.43 -3.36
N ALA A 191 17.45 -1.18 -4.68
CA ALA A 191 18.43 -1.75 -5.60
C ALA A 191 19.87 -1.42 -5.21
N PHE A 192 20.11 -0.23 -4.66
CA PHE A 192 21.41 0.17 -4.14
C PHE A 192 21.87 -0.67 -2.94
N LEU A 193 20.93 -1.13 -2.10
CA LEU A 193 21.22 -1.91 -0.90
C LEU A 193 21.26 -3.43 -1.14
N GLU A 194 20.71 -3.89 -2.26
CA GLU A 194 20.72 -5.30 -2.63
C GLU A 194 22.13 -5.77 -3.03
N PRO A 195 22.57 -6.98 -2.62
CA PRO A 195 23.90 -7.47 -2.95
C PRO A 195 24.11 -7.58 -4.47
N SER A 196 25.17 -6.95 -4.99
CA SER A 196 25.63 -7.12 -6.37
C SER A 196 26.91 -7.97 -6.45
N PRO A 197 27.11 -8.82 -7.48
CA PRO A 197 28.37 -9.53 -7.69
C PRO A 197 29.60 -8.60 -7.79
N ASP A 198 29.38 -7.35 -8.21
CA ASP A 198 30.40 -6.32 -8.37
C ASP A 198 30.69 -5.52 -7.07
N ASP A 199 29.99 -5.80 -5.96
CA ASP A 199 29.98 -4.99 -4.72
C ASP A 199 31.22 -5.11 -3.83
N LYS A 200 32.29 -5.81 -4.25
CA LYS A 200 33.50 -6.02 -3.43
C LYS A 200 34.20 -4.73 -2.95
N ARG A 201 33.72 -3.54 -3.34
CA ARG A 201 34.27 -2.23 -3.01
C ARG A 201 33.30 -1.24 -2.36
N ARG A 202 32.02 -1.57 -2.14
CA ARG A 202 31.07 -0.60 -1.55
C ARG A 202 31.30 -0.47 -0.05
N LYS A 203 31.90 0.65 0.38
CA LYS A 203 32.00 1.01 1.81
C LYS A 203 30.71 1.67 2.26
N LEU A 204 29.76 0.86 2.73
CA LEU A 204 28.55 1.39 3.37
C LEU A 204 28.88 1.84 4.81
N PRO A 205 28.24 2.92 5.31
CA PRO A 205 28.47 3.41 6.67
C PRO A 205 27.77 2.56 7.74
N PHE A 206 27.11 1.47 7.35
CA PHE A 206 26.38 0.54 8.20
C PHE A 206 26.60 -0.91 7.73
N ASP A 207 26.19 -1.83 8.59
CA ASP A 207 26.24 -3.27 8.34
C ASP A 207 25.18 -3.70 7.31
N PRO A 208 25.57 -4.21 6.13
CA PRO A 208 24.64 -4.67 5.10
C PRO A 208 23.69 -5.77 5.58
N ASP A 209 24.09 -6.59 6.55
CA ASP A 209 23.24 -7.70 7.04
C ASP A 209 22.04 -7.19 7.86
N LYS A 210 22.07 -5.92 8.29
CA LYS A 210 21.03 -5.30 9.12
C LYS A 210 19.98 -4.54 8.34
N VAL A 211 20.13 -4.39 7.03
CA VAL A 211 19.19 -3.58 6.21
C VAL A 211 17.83 -4.25 6.01
N GLY A 212 17.64 -5.48 6.51
CA GLY A 212 16.35 -6.17 6.47
C GLY A 212 15.89 -6.57 5.07
N PRO A 213 16.60 -7.50 4.38
CA PRO A 213 16.26 -7.91 3.00
C PRO A 213 14.81 -8.37 2.83
N ALA A 214 14.26 -9.07 3.84
CA ALA A 214 12.89 -9.54 3.79
C ALA A 214 11.87 -8.39 3.73
N ASP A 215 12.10 -7.29 4.46
CA ASP A 215 11.21 -6.13 4.47
C ASP A 215 11.39 -5.28 3.21
N MET A 216 12.60 -5.19 2.66
CA MET A 216 12.86 -4.61 1.35
C MET A 216 12.08 -5.34 0.24
N THR A 217 12.04 -6.67 0.26
CA THR A 217 11.23 -7.46 -0.69
C THR A 217 9.73 -7.16 -0.52
N ARG A 218 9.24 -7.04 0.73
CA ARG A 218 7.83 -6.70 0.98
C ARG A 218 7.46 -5.31 0.47
N LEU A 219 8.33 -4.33 0.69
CA LEU A 219 8.17 -2.99 0.16
C LEU A 219 8.18 -3.00 -1.37
N SER A 220 9.19 -3.63 -1.99
CA SER A 220 9.32 -3.70 -3.46
C SER A 220 8.09 -4.29 -4.13
N ALA A 221 7.54 -5.37 -3.56
CA ALA A 221 6.33 -6.01 -4.06
C ALA A 221 5.05 -5.16 -3.87
N SER A 222 5.12 -4.14 -3.01
CA SER A 222 4.01 -3.23 -2.73
C SER A 222 4.06 -1.96 -3.59
N LEU A 223 5.04 -1.79 -4.49
CA LEU A 223 5.20 -0.63 -5.38
C LEU A 223 4.46 -0.85 -6.72
N GLU A 224 3.15 -0.60 -6.74
CA GLU A 224 2.29 -0.92 -7.89
C GLU A 224 2.37 0.10 -9.03
N ARG A 225 2.92 1.30 -8.80
CA ARG A 225 3.09 2.34 -9.84
C ARG A 225 4.40 2.24 -10.60
N LEU A 226 5.25 1.25 -10.28
CA LEU A 226 6.46 1.01 -11.07
C LEU A 226 6.13 0.73 -12.54
N PRO A 227 6.97 1.20 -13.49
CA PRO A 227 6.91 0.78 -14.88
C PRO A 227 6.97 -0.74 -15.01
N VAL A 228 6.31 -1.27 -16.04
CA VAL A 228 6.22 -2.72 -16.28
C VAL A 228 7.60 -3.36 -16.35
N GLU A 229 8.56 -2.72 -17.00
CA GLU A 229 9.92 -3.21 -17.18
C GLU A 229 10.63 -3.41 -15.83
N ARG A 230 10.41 -2.49 -14.89
CA ARG A 230 10.97 -2.58 -13.52
C ARG A 230 10.31 -3.69 -12.71
N LYS A 231 9.01 -3.92 -12.90
CA LYS A 231 8.31 -5.07 -12.30
C LYS A 231 8.85 -6.38 -12.83
N ILE A 232 9.15 -6.47 -14.12
CA ILE A 232 9.73 -7.66 -14.75
C ILE A 232 11.13 -7.95 -14.19
N GLU A 233 12.01 -6.96 -14.17
CA GLU A 233 13.36 -7.09 -13.59
C GLU A 233 13.32 -7.59 -12.14
N LEU A 234 12.41 -7.04 -11.33
CA LEU A 234 12.22 -7.46 -9.94
C LEU A 234 11.72 -8.91 -9.85
N ALA A 235 10.72 -9.27 -10.65
CA ALA A 235 10.14 -10.61 -10.66
C ALA A 235 11.16 -11.68 -11.08
N GLU A 236 11.98 -11.42 -12.10
CA GLU A 236 13.03 -12.33 -12.54
C GLU A 236 14.06 -12.62 -11.43
N ARG A 237 14.44 -11.59 -10.67
CA ARG A 237 15.32 -11.74 -9.51
C ARG A 237 14.68 -12.58 -8.41
N LEU A 238 13.39 -12.36 -8.12
CA LEU A 238 12.63 -13.18 -7.16
C LEU A 238 12.49 -14.63 -7.62
N ILE A 239 12.29 -14.87 -8.91
CA ILE A 239 12.21 -16.22 -9.50
C ILE A 239 13.54 -16.96 -9.31
N ALA A 240 14.68 -16.30 -9.52
CA ALA A 240 15.98 -16.89 -9.24
C ALA A 240 16.13 -17.25 -7.74
N GLN A 241 15.60 -16.42 -6.84
CA GLN A 241 15.62 -16.65 -5.40
C GLN A 241 14.66 -17.75 -4.92
N LEU A 242 13.63 -18.13 -5.68
CA LEU A 242 12.74 -19.26 -5.35
C LEU A 242 13.49 -20.59 -5.17
N GLN A 243 14.68 -20.71 -5.76
CA GLN A 243 15.54 -21.88 -5.61
C GLN A 243 16.10 -22.03 -4.19
N LYS A 244 16.14 -20.96 -3.40
CA LYS A 244 16.63 -20.97 -2.02
C LYS A 244 15.48 -21.28 -1.05
N PRO A 245 15.52 -22.39 -0.30
CA PRO A 245 14.40 -22.80 0.56
C PRO A 245 13.97 -21.75 1.59
N ALA A 246 14.91 -21.03 2.19
CA ALA A 246 14.62 -20.01 3.21
C ALA A 246 13.92 -18.76 2.67
N GLU A 247 14.09 -18.42 1.39
CA GLU A 247 13.53 -17.21 0.76
C GLU A 247 12.24 -17.52 0.00
N ARG A 248 11.98 -18.79 -0.32
CA ARG A 248 10.95 -19.25 -1.25
C ARG A 248 9.54 -18.76 -0.92
N ALA A 249 9.13 -18.83 0.34
CA ALA A 249 7.80 -18.40 0.76
C ALA A 249 7.58 -16.89 0.52
N LEU A 250 8.57 -16.07 0.89
CA LEU A 250 8.50 -14.62 0.70
C LEU A 250 8.58 -14.24 -0.78
N CYS A 251 9.46 -14.88 -1.55
CA CYS A 251 9.59 -14.63 -2.98
C CYS A 251 8.32 -15.01 -3.73
N ALA A 252 7.68 -16.13 -3.38
CA ALA A 252 6.41 -16.54 -3.96
C ALA A 252 5.30 -15.50 -3.65
N TRP A 253 5.18 -15.08 -2.38
CA TRP A 253 4.24 -14.02 -1.99
C TRP A 253 4.48 -12.72 -2.78
N ALA A 254 5.73 -12.29 -2.89
CA ALA A 254 6.10 -11.07 -3.60
C ALA A 254 5.80 -11.16 -5.11
N LEU A 255 6.07 -12.30 -5.73
CA LEU A 255 5.77 -12.55 -7.14
C LEU A 255 4.26 -12.49 -7.41
N GLY A 256 3.45 -13.05 -6.50
CA GLY A 256 1.99 -12.95 -6.55
C GLY A 256 1.50 -11.50 -6.51
N ARG A 257 2.10 -10.66 -5.66
CA ARG A 257 1.76 -9.24 -5.55
C ARG A 257 2.13 -8.44 -6.79
N ILE A 258 3.35 -8.62 -7.30
CA ILE A 258 3.85 -7.91 -8.50
C ILE A 258 3.04 -8.31 -9.73
N GLY A 259 2.71 -9.60 -9.84
CA GLY A 259 1.97 -10.16 -10.96
C GLY A 259 0.45 -10.10 -10.81
N ALA A 260 -0.08 -9.44 -9.78
CA ALA A 260 -1.53 -9.35 -9.57
C ALA A 260 -2.23 -8.68 -10.77
N ARG A 261 -3.28 -9.32 -11.29
CA ARG A 261 -4.06 -8.79 -12.46
C ARG A 261 -4.96 -7.60 -12.10
N ARG A 262 -5.28 -7.48 -10.81
CA ARG A 262 -6.02 -6.36 -10.23
C ARG A 262 -5.09 -5.68 -9.22
N PRO A 263 -4.43 -4.57 -9.60
CA PRO A 263 -3.71 -3.73 -8.65
C PRO A 263 -4.67 -3.22 -7.57
N PHE A 264 -4.13 -2.97 -6.38
CA PHE A 264 -4.87 -2.41 -5.25
C PHE A 264 -4.99 -0.89 -5.34
N TYR A 265 -3.95 -0.19 -5.83
CA TYR A 265 -3.97 1.27 -6.07
C TYR A 265 -3.30 1.67 -7.40
N GLY A 266 -2.54 0.77 -8.03
CA GLY A 266 -1.87 1.02 -9.30
C GLY A 266 -2.86 1.09 -10.47
N SER A 267 -2.44 1.70 -11.59
CA SER A 267 -3.23 1.69 -12.81
C SER A 267 -3.31 0.28 -13.42
N ALA A 268 -4.45 -0.06 -14.02
CA ALA A 268 -4.60 -1.27 -14.82
C ALA A 268 -3.58 -1.35 -15.97
N HIS A 269 -3.11 -0.21 -16.48
CA HIS A 269 -2.08 -0.14 -17.52
C HIS A 269 -0.68 -0.56 -17.04
N SER A 270 -0.43 -0.50 -15.74
CA SER A 270 0.84 -0.91 -15.14
C SER A 270 0.87 -2.42 -14.80
N VAL A 271 -0.19 -3.16 -15.14
CA VAL A 271 -0.24 -4.61 -14.99
C VAL A 271 0.70 -5.25 -16.00
N VAL A 272 1.52 -6.19 -15.54
CA VAL A 272 2.51 -6.89 -16.39
C VAL A 272 1.78 -7.66 -17.50
N PRO A 273 2.28 -7.70 -18.74
CA PRO A 273 1.68 -8.45 -19.85
C PRO A 273 1.40 -9.93 -19.53
N ALA A 274 0.35 -10.48 -20.16
CA ALA A 274 -0.12 -11.84 -19.90
C ALA A 274 0.92 -12.92 -20.27
N ASP A 275 1.65 -12.73 -21.37
CA ASP A 275 2.72 -13.63 -21.81
C ASP A 275 3.87 -13.71 -20.80
N VAL A 276 4.29 -12.56 -20.25
CA VAL A 276 5.31 -12.50 -19.21
C VAL A 276 4.82 -13.15 -17.91
N ALA A 277 3.58 -12.86 -17.51
CA ALA A 277 2.96 -13.44 -16.33
C ALA A 277 2.79 -14.97 -16.43
N CYS A 278 2.52 -15.51 -17.63
CA CYS A 278 2.51 -16.95 -17.87
C CYS A 278 3.87 -17.59 -17.57
N GLY A 279 4.98 -16.96 -17.99
CA GLY A 279 6.33 -17.47 -17.67
C GLY A 279 6.62 -17.52 -16.16
N TRP A 280 6.04 -16.60 -15.38
CA TRP A 280 6.19 -16.61 -13.91
C TRP A 280 5.39 -17.75 -13.26
N LEU A 281 4.25 -18.13 -13.84
CA LEU A 281 3.47 -19.28 -13.36
C LEU A 281 4.24 -20.58 -13.51
N ASP A 282 5.07 -20.74 -14.54
CA ASP A 282 5.91 -21.93 -14.69
C ASP A 282 6.87 -22.11 -13.52
N ALA A 283 7.48 -21.01 -13.05
CA ALA A 283 8.35 -21.03 -11.86
C ALA A 283 7.57 -21.41 -10.58
N LEU A 284 6.33 -20.92 -10.42
CA LEU A 284 5.46 -21.31 -9.30
C LEU A 284 4.99 -22.76 -9.42
N PHE A 285 4.76 -23.27 -10.63
CA PHE A 285 4.45 -24.66 -10.93
C PHE A 285 5.64 -25.62 -10.70
N ALA A 286 6.85 -25.12 -10.52
CA ALA A 286 7.96 -25.97 -10.09
C ALA A 286 7.92 -26.27 -8.58
N LEU A 287 7.09 -25.56 -7.81
CA LEU A 287 7.05 -25.67 -6.35
C LEU A 287 6.01 -26.68 -5.85
N ASP A 288 6.29 -27.30 -4.71
CA ASP A 288 5.31 -28.07 -3.95
C ASP A 288 4.39 -27.11 -3.16
N TRP A 289 3.17 -26.94 -3.66
CA TRP A 289 2.17 -26.03 -3.10
C TRP A 289 1.63 -26.47 -1.74
N LYS A 290 1.82 -27.74 -1.36
CA LYS A 290 1.46 -28.22 -0.01
C LYS A 290 2.50 -27.80 1.02
N GLN A 291 3.75 -27.62 0.61
CA GLN A 291 4.84 -27.15 1.48
C GLN A 291 5.00 -25.63 1.44
N VAL A 292 4.66 -25.01 0.30
CA VAL A 292 4.82 -23.57 0.06
C VAL A 292 3.47 -22.97 -0.27
N GLU A 293 2.62 -22.83 0.75
CA GLU A 293 1.27 -22.25 0.61
C GLU A 293 1.25 -20.89 -0.12
N PRO A 294 2.22 -19.97 0.10
CA PRO A 294 2.25 -18.71 -0.63
C PRO A 294 2.40 -18.85 -2.15
N ALA A 295 2.94 -19.96 -2.64
CA ALA A 295 3.05 -20.22 -4.08
C ALA A 295 1.69 -20.50 -4.73
N ALA A 296 0.80 -21.21 -4.03
CA ALA A 296 -0.56 -21.46 -4.50
C ALA A 296 -1.35 -20.15 -4.60
N PHE A 297 -1.29 -19.31 -3.55
CA PHE A 297 -1.97 -18.03 -3.56
C PHE A 297 -1.37 -17.04 -4.57
N ALA A 298 -0.06 -17.04 -4.76
CA ALA A 298 0.60 -16.24 -5.79
C ALA A 298 0.11 -16.61 -7.19
N ALA A 299 0.01 -17.91 -7.49
CA ALA A 299 -0.53 -18.38 -8.77
C ALA A 299 -1.98 -17.94 -8.96
N ALA A 300 -2.81 -17.99 -7.91
CA ALA A 300 -4.19 -17.51 -7.96
C ALA A 300 -4.28 -16.00 -8.27
N GLN A 301 -3.43 -15.17 -7.66
CA GLN A 301 -3.38 -13.73 -7.92
C GLN A 301 -2.93 -13.39 -9.35
N ILE A 302 -1.93 -14.13 -9.86
CA ILE A 302 -1.40 -13.94 -11.21
C ILE A 302 -2.40 -14.40 -12.28
N ALA A 303 -3.15 -15.45 -12.00
CA ALA A 303 -4.14 -16.01 -12.92
C ALA A 303 -5.58 -15.50 -12.72
N ARG A 304 -5.78 -14.58 -11.77
CA ARG A 304 -7.10 -14.02 -11.42
C ARG A 304 -7.83 -13.53 -12.66
N MET A 305 -9.10 -13.89 -12.79
CA MET A 305 -9.96 -13.36 -13.83
C MET A 305 -10.43 -11.96 -13.45
N THR A 306 -10.29 -11.03 -14.38
CA THR A 306 -10.68 -9.62 -14.22
C THR A 306 -11.88 -9.25 -15.10
N GLY A 307 -12.17 -10.05 -16.13
CA GLY A 307 -13.17 -9.74 -17.16
C GLY A 307 -12.63 -8.86 -18.28
N ASP A 308 -11.38 -8.39 -18.16
CA ASP A 308 -10.67 -7.61 -19.16
C ASP A 308 -9.70 -8.51 -19.93
N ARG A 309 -10.00 -8.72 -21.22
CA ARG A 309 -9.21 -9.58 -22.12
C ARG A 309 -7.75 -9.16 -22.27
N SER A 310 -7.41 -7.89 -22.03
CA SER A 310 -6.04 -7.40 -22.15
C SER A 310 -5.15 -7.81 -20.97
N ARG A 311 -5.75 -8.10 -19.81
CA ARG A 311 -5.06 -8.47 -18.56
C ARG A 311 -5.20 -9.95 -18.22
N ASP A 312 -6.34 -10.52 -18.59
CA ASP A 312 -6.68 -11.91 -18.32
C ASP A 312 -5.73 -12.87 -19.02
N LEU A 313 -5.26 -13.89 -18.29
CA LEU A 313 -4.44 -14.95 -18.87
C LEU A 313 -5.26 -15.86 -19.81
N PRO A 314 -4.61 -16.57 -20.75
CA PRO A 314 -5.27 -17.57 -21.59
C PRO A 314 -6.05 -18.60 -20.77
N ALA A 315 -7.20 -19.04 -21.30
CA ALA A 315 -8.09 -19.99 -20.63
C ALA A 315 -7.36 -21.28 -20.21
N ASP A 316 -6.55 -21.86 -21.10
CA ASP A 316 -5.79 -23.09 -20.82
C ASP A 316 -4.82 -22.92 -19.63
N THR A 317 -4.20 -21.74 -19.51
CA THR A 317 -3.31 -21.41 -18.38
C THR A 317 -4.11 -21.30 -17.08
N ARG A 318 -5.24 -20.60 -17.09
CA ARG A 318 -6.12 -20.49 -15.91
C ARG A 318 -6.66 -21.85 -15.48
N ASP A 319 -7.07 -22.68 -16.43
CA ASP A 319 -7.54 -24.04 -16.16
C ASP A 319 -6.44 -24.92 -15.54
N ALA A 320 -5.18 -24.74 -15.97
CA ALA A 320 -4.04 -25.41 -15.34
C ALA A 320 -3.84 -24.97 -13.89
N VAL A 321 -3.95 -23.67 -13.61
CA VAL A 321 -3.89 -23.14 -12.23
C VAL A 321 -5.04 -23.71 -11.38
N ILE A 322 -6.28 -23.71 -11.88
CA ILE A 322 -7.45 -24.27 -11.19
C ILE A 322 -7.24 -25.75 -10.84
N ARG A 323 -6.80 -26.57 -11.82
CA ARG A 323 -6.52 -28.00 -11.58
C ARG A 323 -5.46 -28.17 -10.49
N ARG A 324 -4.41 -27.36 -10.51
CA ARG A 324 -3.32 -27.46 -9.55
C ARG A 324 -3.72 -26.98 -8.16
N LEU A 325 -4.54 -25.93 -8.05
CA LEU A 325 -5.14 -25.47 -6.79
C LEU A 325 -5.99 -26.58 -6.17
N GLY A 326 -6.82 -27.25 -6.99
CA GLY A 326 -7.62 -28.40 -6.55
C GLY A 326 -6.76 -29.57 -6.07
N ALA A 327 -5.71 -29.94 -6.80
CA ALA A 327 -4.79 -31.02 -6.40
C ALA A 327 -4.00 -30.71 -5.11
N ALA A 328 -3.76 -29.42 -4.83
CA ALA A 328 -3.15 -28.94 -3.60
C ALA A 328 -4.14 -28.82 -2.42
N ASN A 329 -5.44 -29.05 -2.66
CA ASN A 329 -6.53 -28.82 -1.68
C ASN A 329 -6.54 -27.37 -1.15
N ALA A 330 -6.33 -26.41 -2.06
CA ALA A 330 -6.36 -24.99 -1.75
C ALA A 330 -7.79 -24.47 -1.51
N SER A 331 -7.89 -23.23 -1.01
CA SER A 331 -9.19 -22.60 -0.73
C SER A 331 -10.10 -22.56 -1.98
N PRO A 332 -11.39 -22.92 -1.87
CA PRO A 332 -12.36 -22.75 -2.96
C PRO A 332 -12.40 -21.32 -3.48
N ALA A 333 -12.31 -20.32 -2.60
CA ALA A 333 -12.31 -18.91 -2.97
C ALA A 333 -11.16 -18.55 -3.94
N TRP A 334 -10.01 -19.22 -3.85
CA TRP A 334 -8.90 -18.99 -4.78
C TRP A 334 -9.13 -19.62 -6.14
N ILE A 335 -9.84 -20.76 -6.17
CA ILE A 335 -10.27 -21.39 -7.42
C ILE A 335 -11.28 -20.49 -8.11
N ASP A 336 -12.26 -19.97 -7.35
CA ASP A 336 -13.29 -19.08 -7.86
C ASP A 336 -12.69 -17.76 -8.37
N MET A 337 -11.68 -17.22 -7.69
CA MET A 337 -10.90 -16.06 -8.13
C MET A 337 -10.26 -16.22 -9.53
N VAL A 338 -9.82 -17.43 -9.87
CA VAL A 338 -9.22 -17.72 -11.18
C VAL A 338 -10.28 -18.06 -12.22
N ARG A 339 -11.40 -18.64 -11.79
CA ARG A 339 -12.49 -19.08 -12.66
C ARG A 339 -13.39 -17.94 -13.12
N GLU A 340 -13.69 -17.02 -12.22
CA GLU A 340 -14.73 -16.00 -12.39
C GLU A 340 -14.21 -14.61 -11.98
N ALA A 341 -14.75 -13.57 -12.62
CA ALA A 341 -14.45 -12.19 -12.26
C ALA A 341 -15.21 -11.81 -10.98
N ILE A 342 -14.64 -12.16 -9.82
CA ILE A 342 -15.20 -11.83 -8.50
C ILE A 342 -14.60 -10.54 -7.91
N ALA A 343 -15.36 -9.85 -7.07
CA ALA A 343 -14.89 -8.70 -6.31
C ALA A 343 -13.81 -9.10 -5.29
N PHE A 344 -13.01 -8.13 -4.86
CA PHE A 344 -12.06 -8.32 -3.76
C PHE A 344 -12.84 -8.38 -2.44
N ASP A 345 -12.56 -9.35 -1.59
CA ASP A 345 -13.07 -9.35 -0.23
C ASP A 345 -12.04 -8.78 0.77
N GLU A 346 -12.48 -8.59 2.03
CA GLU A 346 -11.63 -8.04 3.09
C GLU A 346 -10.50 -9.01 3.48
N ALA A 347 -10.75 -10.32 3.40
CA ALA A 347 -9.77 -11.36 3.72
C ALA A 347 -8.62 -11.38 2.70
N ASP A 348 -8.93 -11.19 1.42
CA ASP A 348 -7.96 -11.00 0.36
C ASP A 348 -7.14 -9.74 0.60
N THR A 349 -7.77 -8.64 1.02
CA THR A 349 -7.09 -7.38 1.33
C THR A 349 -6.05 -7.56 2.44
N VAL A 350 -6.40 -8.24 3.52
CA VAL A 350 -5.48 -8.54 4.64
C VAL A 350 -4.33 -9.44 4.18
N ARG A 351 -4.57 -10.44 3.33
CA ARG A 351 -3.51 -11.33 2.80
C ARG A 351 -2.54 -10.61 1.88
N VAL A 352 -3.05 -9.64 1.11
CA VAL A 352 -2.29 -8.83 0.16
C VAL A 352 -1.47 -7.74 0.84
N PHE A 353 -2.05 -7.08 1.85
CA PHE A 353 -1.40 -5.99 2.59
C PHE A 353 -0.59 -6.49 3.80
N GLY A 354 -0.88 -7.70 4.28
CA GLY A 354 -0.32 -8.29 5.50
C GLY A 354 -0.92 -7.70 6.79
N GLU A 355 -1.83 -6.72 6.68
CA GLU A 355 -2.52 -6.03 7.78
C GLU A 355 -3.90 -5.54 7.33
N THR A 356 -4.79 -5.24 8.28
CA THR A 356 -6.12 -4.67 8.01
C THR A 356 -6.05 -3.20 7.63
N LEU A 357 -6.95 -2.75 6.74
CA LEU A 357 -7.17 -1.31 6.50
C LEU A 357 -7.83 -0.65 7.74
N PRO A 358 -7.64 0.66 7.96
CA PRO A 358 -8.36 1.38 9.00
C PRO A 358 -9.88 1.27 8.81
N ALA A 359 -10.63 1.16 9.91
CA ALA A 359 -12.08 1.09 9.84
C ALA A 359 -12.64 2.35 9.14
N GLY A 360 -13.65 2.14 8.29
CA GLY A 360 -14.23 3.21 7.45
C GLY A 360 -13.55 3.41 6.09
N LEU A 361 -12.38 2.82 5.83
CA LEU A 361 -11.82 2.76 4.48
C LEU A 361 -12.34 1.52 3.74
N LYS A 362 -12.98 1.74 2.61
CA LYS A 362 -13.40 0.69 1.67
C LYS A 362 -12.78 0.96 0.31
N LEU A 363 -12.30 -0.09 -0.34
CA LEU A 363 -11.95 -0.01 -1.75
C LEU A 363 -13.26 0.07 -2.54
N LEU A 364 -13.43 1.17 -3.27
CA LEU A 364 -14.43 1.20 -4.33
C LEU A 364 -13.88 0.35 -5.47
N GLY A 365 -14.53 -0.78 -5.73
CA GLY A 365 -14.26 -1.54 -6.94
C GLY A 365 -14.87 -0.78 -8.12
N ASP A 366 -14.09 -0.57 -9.16
CA ASP A 366 -14.65 -0.37 -10.50
C ASP A 366 -15.45 -1.61 -10.94
#